data_AF-A0A5K0WKB4-F1
#
_entry.id   AF-A0A5K0WKB4-F1
#
_cell.length_a   1.000
_cell.length_b   1.000
_cell.length_c   1.000
_cell.angle_alpha   90.00
_cell.angle_beta   90.00
_cell.angle_gamma   90.00
#
_symmetry.space_group_name_H-M   'P 1'
#
loop_
_entity.id
_entity.type
_entity.pdbx_description
1 polymer ?
#
loop_
_entity_poly.entity_id
_entity_poly.type
_entity_poly.pdbx_seq_one_letter_code
_entity_poly.pdbx_strand_id
1 'polypeptide(L)'
;SAFSPFYHNYVNSLVAESGAVAVSVEYRLAPEHPVPACHHDCWVAFQWVARQTGPGAEPWIADHADLGRIVLAGDSAGANLVHHVATGSGGASAVHGSGPPIEDPVNIQGIILVHP
;
A
#
# COMPACT_ATOMS: atom_id res chain seq x y z
N SER A 1 1.65 10.88 5.77
CA SER A 1 3.10 10.82 5.54
C SER A 1 3.70 9.76 6.46
N ALA A 2 4.41 8.80 5.87
CA ALA A 2 5.25 7.80 6.51
C ALA A 2 6.37 8.41 7.38
N PHE A 3 6.77 9.66 7.11
CA PHE A 3 7.76 10.38 7.92
C PHE A 3 7.16 11.13 9.12
N SER A 4 5.83 11.11 9.29
CA SER A 4 5.20 11.69 10.48
C SER A 4 5.50 10.84 11.71
N PRO A 5 6.06 11.40 12.80
CA PRO A 5 6.31 10.64 14.03
C PRO A 5 5.05 10.01 14.62
N PHE A 6 3.89 10.66 14.46
CA PHE A 6 2.62 10.15 14.95
C PHE A 6 2.24 8.83 14.24
N TYR A 7 2.23 8.83 12.91
CA TYR A 7 1.91 7.63 12.13
C TYR A 7 3.01 6.57 12.23
N HIS A 8 4.28 6.97 12.24
CA HIS A 8 5.40 6.04 12.39
C HIS A 8 5.34 5.28 13.73
N ASN A 9 5.12 5.98 14.84
CA ASN A 9 5.00 5.35 16.16
C ASN A 9 3.77 4.42 16.26
N TYR A 10 2.66 4.83 15.65
CA TYR A 10 1.47 3.99 15.58
C TYR A 10 1.73 2.70 14.79
N VAL A 11 2.33 2.81 13.60
CA VAL A 11 2.68 1.64 12.78
C VAL A 11 3.67 0.73 13.50
N ASN A 12 4.68 1.28 14.19
CA ASN A 12 5.62 0.50 15.00
C ASN A 12 4.91 -0.31 16.11
N SER A 13 3.94 0.31 16.79
CA SER A 13 3.15 -0.38 17.82
C SER A 13 2.29 -1.48 17.19
N LEU A 14 1.65 -1.19 16.05
CA LEU A 14 0.83 -2.14 15.31
C LEU A 14 1.63 -3.38 14.89
N VAL A 15 2.81 -3.21 14.28
CA VAL A 15 3.62 -4.34 13.83
C VAL A 15 4.19 -5.17 14.98
N ALA A 16 4.53 -4.53 16.10
CA ALA A 16 4.99 -5.22 17.30
C ALA A 16 3.91 -6.14 17.88
N GLU A 17 2.66 -5.69 17.89
CA GLU A 17 1.52 -6.46 18.40
C GLU A 17 1.00 -7.50 17.39
N SER A 18 1.04 -7.20 16.09
CA SER A 18 0.48 -8.10 15.07
C SER A 18 1.48 -9.11 14.52
N GLY A 19 2.79 -8.90 14.73
CA GLY A 19 3.85 -9.71 14.12
C GLY A 19 3.89 -9.63 12.59
N ALA A 20 3.44 -8.51 12.01
CA ALA A 20 3.38 -8.29 10.56
C ALA A 20 4.54 -7.40 10.08
N VAL A 21 4.90 -7.53 8.80
CA VAL A 21 5.73 -6.53 8.11
C VAL A 21 4.82 -5.41 7.61
N ALA A 22 5.17 -4.15 7.90
CA ALA A 22 4.44 -3.00 7.40
C ALA A 22 5.23 -2.23 6.34
N VAL A 23 4.53 -1.83 5.27
CA VAL A 23 5.02 -0.89 4.26
C VAL A 23 4.18 0.38 4.36
N SER A 24 4.73 1.42 4.98
CA SER A 24 4.09 2.72 5.10
C SER A 24 4.43 3.59 3.89
N VAL A 25 3.44 3.91 3.05
CA VAL A 25 3.64 4.60 1.78
C VAL A 25 3.76 6.12 1.97
N GLU A 26 4.87 6.69 1.51
CA GLU A 26 4.99 8.15 1.33
C GLU A 26 4.44 8.55 -0.05
N TYR A 27 3.15 8.90 -0.09
CA TYR A 27 2.49 9.38 -1.29
C TYR A 27 2.54 10.90 -1.38
N ARG A 28 2.48 11.43 -2.60
CA ARG A 28 2.44 12.88 -2.86
C ARG A 28 1.17 13.53 -2.28
N LEU A 29 1.33 14.72 -1.71
CA LEU A 29 0.26 15.46 -1.02
C LEU A 29 -0.31 16.59 -1.89
N ALA A 30 -1.58 16.89 -1.66
CA ALA A 30 -2.20 18.12 -2.13
C ALA A 30 -1.87 19.27 -1.16
N PRO A 31 -1.81 20.53 -1.64
CA PRO A 31 -2.17 21.00 -2.98
C PRO A 31 -1.10 20.85 -4.07
N GLU A 32 0.16 20.56 -3.72
CA GLU A 32 1.30 20.53 -4.66
C GLU A 32 1.13 19.45 -5.74
N HIS A 33 0.50 18.33 -5.37
CA HIS A 33 0.13 17.24 -6.26
C HIS A 33 -1.35 16.88 -6.05
N PRO A 34 -2.28 17.51 -6.79
CA PRO A 34 -3.70 17.22 -6.68
C PRO A 34 -4.05 15.76 -7.01
N VAL A 35 -5.26 15.34 -6.62
CA VAL A 35 -5.87 14.07 -7.04
C VAL A 35 -5.79 13.98 -8.58
N PRO A 36 -5.35 12.83 -9.16
CA PRO A 36 -5.21 11.51 -8.55
C PRO A 36 -3.79 11.11 -8.11
N ALA A 37 -2.85 12.04 -7.91
CA ALA A 37 -1.44 11.71 -7.66
C ALA A 37 -1.22 10.72 -6.48
N CYS A 38 -1.88 10.96 -5.35
CA CYS A 38 -1.79 10.08 -4.18
C CYS A 38 -2.34 8.66 -4.44
N HIS A 39 -3.44 8.53 -5.19
CA HIS A 39 -4.01 7.23 -5.57
C HIS A 39 -3.04 6.44 -6.45
N HIS A 40 -2.38 7.12 -7.39
CA HIS A 40 -1.37 6.52 -8.25
C HIS A 40 -0.18 6.02 -7.44
N ASP A 41 0.35 6.83 -6.52
CA ASP A 41 1.51 6.45 -5.70
C ASP A 41 1.19 5.23 -4.83
N CYS A 42 0.01 5.20 -4.19
CA CYS A 42 -0.44 4.04 -3.41
C CYS A 42 -0.63 2.79 -4.28
N TRP A 43 -1.15 2.94 -5.50
CA TRP A 43 -1.30 1.82 -6.44
C TRP A 43 0.06 1.27 -6.88
N VAL A 44 0.99 2.14 -7.28
CA VAL A 44 2.36 1.75 -7.65
C VAL A 44 3.08 1.10 -6.48
N ALA A 45 2.94 1.61 -5.27
CA ALA A 45 3.51 1.00 -4.07
C ALA A 45 2.94 -0.40 -3.80
N PHE A 46 1.62 -0.58 -3.93
CA PHE A 46 1.00 -1.91 -3.83
C PHE A 46 1.53 -2.88 -4.89
N GLN A 47 1.61 -2.46 -6.15
CA GLN A 47 2.18 -3.27 -7.23
C GLN A 47 3.65 -3.61 -6.97
N TRP A 48 4.42 -2.67 -6.40
CA TRP A 48 5.80 -2.91 -6.00
C TRP A 48 5.88 -3.99 -4.91
N VAL A 49 5.10 -3.91 -3.83
CA VAL A 49 5.07 -4.94 -2.76
C VAL A 49 4.70 -6.30 -3.32
N ALA A 50 3.65 -6.35 -4.15
CA ALA A 50 3.18 -7.58 -4.79
C ALA A 50 4.22 -8.29 -5.66
N ARG A 51 5.25 -7.57 -6.13
CA ARG A 51 6.32 -8.07 -6.99
C ARG A 51 7.59 -8.42 -6.23
N GLN A 52 7.61 -8.35 -4.90
CA GLN A 52 8.78 -8.70 -4.08
C GLN A 52 8.95 -10.22 -3.95
N THR A 53 8.92 -10.92 -5.07
CA THR A 53 9.13 -12.36 -5.20
C THR A 53 10.31 -12.63 -6.12
N GLY A 54 11.25 -13.47 -5.68
CA GLY A 54 12.37 -13.93 -6.51
C GLY A 54 13.64 -13.07 -6.45
N PRO A 55 14.58 -13.24 -7.40
CA PRO A 55 15.89 -12.61 -7.35
C PRO A 55 15.80 -11.08 -7.38
N GLY A 56 16.44 -10.42 -6.41
CA GLY A 56 16.45 -8.96 -6.29
C GLY A 56 15.22 -8.36 -5.60
N ALA A 57 14.35 -9.19 -5.02
CA ALA A 57 13.32 -8.72 -4.10
C ALA A 57 13.93 -8.03 -2.88
N GLU A 58 13.19 -7.08 -2.30
CA GLU A 58 13.58 -6.39 -1.08
C GLU A 58 13.72 -7.41 0.07
N PRO A 59 14.90 -7.56 0.69
CA PRO A 59 15.17 -8.65 1.63
C PRO A 59 14.20 -8.74 2.81
N TRP A 60 13.78 -7.60 3.40
CA TRP A 60 12.84 -7.65 4.53
C TRP A 60 11.49 -8.23 4.13
N ILE A 61 10.97 -7.86 2.96
CA ILE A 61 9.71 -8.41 2.45
C ILE A 61 9.90 -9.87 2.04
N ALA A 62 10.99 -10.20 1.32
CA ALA A 62 11.24 -11.55 0.83
C ALA A 62 11.46 -12.57 1.96
N ASP A 63 12.15 -12.18 3.03
CA ASP A 63 12.54 -13.08 4.12
C ASP A 63 11.51 -13.13 5.27
N HIS A 64 10.67 -12.09 5.42
CA HIS A 64 9.79 -11.95 6.59
C HIS A 64 8.30 -11.75 6.28
N ALA A 65 7.89 -11.44 5.05
CA ALA A 65 6.49 -11.23 4.72
C ALA A 65 5.87 -12.46 4.02
N ASP A 66 4.60 -12.75 4.34
CA ASP A 66 3.78 -13.70 3.58
C ASP A 66 2.95 -12.92 2.54
N LEU A 67 3.40 -12.88 1.28
CA LEU A 67 2.69 -12.21 0.19
C LEU A 67 1.38 -12.92 -0.20
N GLY A 68 1.13 -14.12 0.32
CA GLY A 68 -0.19 -14.76 0.27
C GLY A 68 -1.19 -14.17 1.28
N ARG A 69 -0.73 -13.27 2.17
CA ARG A 69 -1.54 -12.63 3.23
C ARG A 69 -1.29 -11.12 3.29
N ILE A 70 -1.90 -10.38 2.37
CA ILE A 70 -1.78 -8.92 2.36
C ILE A 70 -3.03 -8.28 2.97
N VAL A 71 -2.82 -7.33 3.87
CA VAL A 71 -3.88 -6.48 4.44
C VAL A 71 -3.57 -5.03 4.10
N LEU A 72 -4.56 -4.30 3.59
CA LEU A 72 -4.44 -2.86 3.33
C LEU A 72 -5.05 -2.08 4.50
N ALA A 73 -4.35 -1.08 5.02
CA ALA A 73 -4.81 -0.32 6.18
C ALA A 73 -4.58 1.18 6.01
N GLY A 74 -5.56 1.98 6.44
CA GLY A 74 -5.50 3.44 6.31
C GLY A 74 -6.42 4.14 7.30
N ASP A 75 -6.03 5.36 7.68
CA ASP A 75 -6.75 6.24 8.60
C ASP A 75 -7.14 7.54 7.88
N SER A 76 -8.35 8.04 8.12
CA SER A 76 -8.88 9.27 7.52
C SER A 76 -8.73 9.28 5.98
N ALA A 77 -8.10 10.30 5.41
CA ALA A 77 -7.79 10.35 3.98
C ALA A 77 -7.04 9.10 3.46
N GLY A 78 -6.21 8.46 4.29
CA GLY A 78 -5.53 7.21 3.94
C GLY A 78 -6.49 6.03 3.78
N ALA A 79 -7.58 5.98 4.55
CA ALA A 79 -8.61 4.96 4.38
C ALA A 79 -9.33 5.08 3.02
N ASN A 80 -9.55 6.32 2.55
CA ASN A 80 -10.05 6.56 1.19
C ASN A 80 -9.08 6.01 0.12
N LEU A 81 -7.77 6.21 0.29
CA LEU A 81 -6.76 5.67 -0.63
C LEU A 81 -6.77 4.13 -0.64
N VAL A 82 -6.83 3.50 0.54
CA VAL A 82 -6.94 2.03 0.67
C VAL A 82 -8.16 1.48 -0.04
N HIS A 83 -9.32 2.13 0.12
CA HIS A 83 -10.53 1.73 -0.59
C HIS A 83 -10.30 1.70 -2.11
N HIS A 84 -9.70 2.76 -2.67
CA HIS A 84 -9.43 2.85 -4.11
C HIS A 84 -8.40 1.84 -4.63
N VAL A 85 -7.39 1.48 -3.81
CA VAL A 85 -6.43 0.42 -4.16
C VAL A 85 -7.13 -0.94 -4.14
N ALA A 86 -7.91 -1.23 -3.10
CA ALA A 86 -8.59 -2.51 -2.93
C ALA A 86 -9.62 -2.80 -4.04
N THR A 87 -10.35 -1.78 -4.51
CA THR A 87 -11.31 -1.93 -5.61
C THR A 87 -10.66 -1.81 -7.00
N GLY A 88 -9.35 -1.56 -7.07
CA GLY A 88 -8.63 -1.26 -8.31
C GLY A 88 -9.05 0.05 -8.99
N SER A 89 -9.99 0.81 -8.40
CA SER A 89 -10.58 2.00 -9.00
C SER A 89 -9.61 3.19 -9.05
N GLY A 90 -8.59 3.21 -8.19
CA GLY A 90 -7.56 4.26 -8.16
C GLY A 90 -6.43 4.11 -9.18
N GLY A 91 -6.25 2.91 -9.75
CA GLY A 91 -5.13 2.59 -10.66
C GLY A 91 -5.56 2.09 -12.04
N ALA A 92 -6.60 1.25 -12.12
CA ALA A 92 -7.00 0.61 -13.38
C ALA A 92 -7.79 1.56 -14.31
N SER A 93 -8.59 2.48 -13.75
CA SER A 93 -9.40 3.41 -14.55
C SER A 93 -8.71 4.73 -14.86
N ALA A 94 -7.59 5.04 -14.18
CA ALA A 94 -6.88 6.31 -14.31
C ALA A 94 -5.66 6.24 -15.26
N VAL A 95 -5.28 5.06 -15.76
CA VAL A 95 -4.03 4.91 -16.50
C VAL A 95 -4.21 4.08 -17.77
N HIS A 96 -4.28 4.79 -18.91
CA HIS A 96 -3.61 4.30 -20.11
C HIS A 96 -2.10 4.21 -19.77
N GLY A 97 -1.58 3.02 -19.45
CA GLY A 97 -0.12 2.76 -19.42
C GLY A 97 0.60 2.38 -18.12
N SER A 98 -0.03 1.80 -17.08
CA SER A 98 0.70 1.33 -15.88
C SER A 98 1.10 -0.15 -15.94
N GLY A 99 2.16 -0.46 -16.70
CA GLY A 99 2.88 -1.74 -16.66
C GLY A 99 2.07 -3.00 -17.04
N PRO A 100 2.72 -4.16 -17.15
CA PRO A 100 1.99 -5.41 -17.34
C PRO A 100 1.06 -5.62 -16.12
N PRO A 101 -0.15 -6.18 -16.33
CA PRO A 101 -1.03 -6.61 -15.25
C PRO A 101 -0.22 -7.43 -14.24
N ILE A 102 -0.60 -7.38 -12.96
CA ILE A 102 -0.06 -8.37 -12.02
C ILE A 102 -0.52 -9.74 -12.53
N GLU A 103 0.42 -10.54 -13.04
CA GLU A 103 0.11 -11.80 -13.74
C GLU A 103 -0.43 -12.85 -12.77
N ASP A 104 -0.01 -12.80 -11.50
CA ASP A 104 -0.52 -13.62 -10.43
C ASP A 104 -1.49 -12.83 -9.53
N PRO A 105 -2.65 -13.41 -9.16
CA PRO A 105 -3.60 -12.76 -8.27
C PRO A 105 -2.97 -12.57 -6.88
N VAL A 106 -2.72 -11.32 -6.52
CA VAL A 106 -2.26 -10.93 -5.19
C VAL A 106 -3.41 -11.06 -4.22
N ASN A 107 -3.20 -11.84 -3.17
CA ASN A 107 -4.26 -12.21 -2.25
C ASN A 107 -4.41 -11.16 -1.13
N ILE A 108 -5.31 -10.19 -1.34
CA ILE A 108 -5.74 -9.24 -0.31
C ILE A 108 -6.70 -9.96 0.64
N GLN A 109 -6.25 -10.24 1.86
CA GLN A 109 -7.01 -10.95 2.90
C GLN A 109 -8.00 -10.04 3.63
N GLY A 110 -7.78 -8.73 3.60
CA GLY A 110 -8.70 -7.78 4.23
C GLY A 110 -8.27 -6.33 4.04
N ILE A 111 -9.19 -5.43 4.42
CA ILE A 111 -8.95 -3.99 4.47
C ILE A 111 -9.34 -3.46 5.86
N ILE A 112 -8.55 -2.53 6.39
CA ILE A 112 -8.81 -1.84 7.65
C ILE A 112 -8.98 -0.35 7.35
N LEU A 113 -10.19 0.16 7.54
CA LEU A 113 -10.56 1.54 7.28
C LEU A 113 -10.88 2.23 8.60
N VAL A 114 -9.99 3.12 9.05
CA VAL A 114 -10.16 3.86 10.30
C VAL A 114 -10.66 5.26 9.96
N HIS A 115 -11.84 5.64 10.46
CA HIS A 115 -12.46 6.95 10.26
C HIS A 115 -12.41 7.47 8.79
N PRO A 116 -12.88 6.69 7.80
CA PRO A 116 -12.78 7.04 6.37
C PRO A 116 -13.58 8.27 5.95
#